data_AF-A0A7C1SGR2-F1
#
_entry.id   AF-A0A7C1SGR2-F1
#
_cell.length_a   1.000
_cell.length_b   1.000
_cell.length_c   1.000
_cell.angle_alpha   90.00
_cell.angle_beta   90.00
_cell.angle_gamma   90.00
#
_symmetry.space_group_name_H-M   'P 1'
#
loop_
_entity.id
_entity.type
_entity.pdbx_description
1 polymer ?
#
loop_
_entity_poly.entity_id
_entity_poly.type
_entity_poly.pdbx_seq_one_letter_code
_entity_poly.pdbx_strand_id
1 'polypeptide(L)' 'MAMVDEEGYYYIVDRKNDMIISGGENIYPTEIDDLLLKHPKILQAAVIGIPDEKWG' A
#
# COMPACT_ATOMS: atom_id res chain seq x y z
N MET A 1 3.92 -1.61 11.12
CA MET A 1 3.06 -1.46 12.32
C MET A 1 2.31 -2.78 12.53
N ALA A 2 1.41 -2.92 13.50
CA ALA A 2 0.52 -4.09 13.58
C ALA A 2 -0.84 -3.66 14.13
N MET A 3 -1.93 -4.14 13.53
CA MET A 3 -3.29 -3.88 13.97
C MET A 3 -3.87 -5.18 14.54
N VAL A 4 -4.58 -5.08 15.65
CA VAL A 4 -5.24 -6.21 16.31
C VAL A 4 -6.74 -6.05 16.15
N ASP A 5 -7.41 -7.11 15.71
CA ASP A 5 -8.87 -7.18 15.71
C ASP A 5 -9.42 -7.60 17.08
N GLU A 6 -10.74 -7.57 17.22
CA GLU A 6 -11.45 -7.92 18.47
C GLU A 6 -11.30 -9.39 18.87
N GLU A 7 -10.87 -10.25 17.94
CA GLU A 7 -10.63 -11.68 18.15
C GLU A 7 -9.17 -12.00 18.49
N GLY A 8 -8.29 -10.99 18.51
CA GLY A 8 -6.89 -11.11 18.89
C GLY A 8 -5.96 -11.54 17.75
N TYR A 9 -6.41 -11.49 16.49
CA TYR A 9 -5.56 -11.72 15.34
C TYR A 9 -4.76 -10.46 15.00
N TYR A 10 -3.48 -10.67 14.70
CA TYR A 10 -2.56 -9.60 14.31
C TYR A 10 -2.49 -9.50 12.79
N TYR A 11 -2.79 -8.32 12.27
CA TYR A 11 -2.52 -7.94 10.89
C TYR A 11 -1.23 -7.13 10.85
N ILE A 12 -0.27 -7.58 10.04
CA ILE A 12 0.94 -6.81 9.75
C ILE A 12 0.51 -5.66 8.84
N VAL A 13 0.21 -4.51 9.45
CA VAL A 13 0.08 -3.26 8.70
C VAL A 13 1.49 -2.74 8.44
N ASP A 14 1.74 -2.27 7.22
CA ASP A 14 3.08 -1.97 6.71
C ASP A 14 3.86 -0.92 7.55
N ARG A 15 5.12 -0.67 7.23
CA ARG A 15 5.94 0.34 7.88
C ARG A 15 5.49 1.73 7.42
N LYS A 16 5.54 2.72 8.33
CA LYS A 16 5.22 4.14 8.03
C LYS A 16 6.02 4.73 6.86
N ASN A 17 7.11 4.07 6.46
CA ASN A 17 8.13 4.61 5.55
C ASN A 17 7.87 4.32 4.07
N ASP A 18 6.84 3.54 3.73
CA ASP A 18 6.50 3.22 2.32
C ASP A 18 5.32 4.06 1.81
N MET A 19 5.00 5.17 2.47
CA MET A 19 3.95 6.10 2.04
C MET A 19 4.42 6.91 0.82
N ILE A 20 3.66 6.85 -0.29
CA ILE A 20 3.88 7.70 -1.47
C ILE A 20 3.09 8.99 -1.26
N ILE A 21 3.72 10.13 -1.49
CA ILE A 21 3.03 11.42 -1.53
C ILE A 21 2.93 11.83 -2.99
N SER A 22 1.71 12.01 -3.50
CA SER A 22 1.49 12.44 -4.88
C SER A 22 0.39 13.50 -4.94
N GLY A 23 0.67 14.66 -5.55
CA GLY A 23 -0.27 15.78 -5.63
C GLY A 23 -0.65 16.38 -4.27
N GLY A 24 0.12 16.09 -3.21
CA GLY A 24 -0.21 16.45 -1.83
C GLY A 24 -1.06 15.42 -1.09
N GLU A 25 -1.42 14.31 -1.73
CA GLU A 25 -2.19 13.21 -1.16
C GLU A 25 -1.28 12.07 -0.67
N ASN A 26 -1.64 11.46 0.45
CA ASN A 26 -0.94 10.30 0.99
C ASN A 26 -1.53 9.02 0.38
N ILE A 27 -0.70 8.29 -0.34
CA ILE A 27 -1.04 7.01 -0.98
C ILE A 27 -0.35 5.89 -0.19
N TYR A 28 -1.12 4.86 0.16
CA TYR A 28 -0.64 3.64 0.81
C TYR A 28 -0.48 2.53 -0.25
N PRO A 29 0.74 2.20 -0.69
CA PRO A 29 0.96 1.24 -1.79
C PRO A 29 0.40 -0.14 -1.51
N THR A 30 0.43 -0.59 -0.25
CA THR A 30 -0.11 -1.87 0.19
C THR A 30 -1.58 -2.06 -0.20
N GLU A 31 -2.41 -1.01 -0.10
CA GLU A 31 -3.83 -1.11 -0.46
C GLU A 31 -4.03 -1.36 -1.95
N ILE A 32 -3.13 -0.81 -2.77
CA ILE A 32 -3.13 -0.97 -4.22
C ILE A 32 -2.57 -2.35 -4.59
N ASP A 33 -1.51 -2.81 -3.91
CA ASP A 33 -0.98 -4.17 -4.08
C ASP A 33 -2.06 -5.22 -3.79
N ASP A 34 -2.74 -5.11 -2.64
CA ASP A 34 -3.83 -6.00 -2.26
C ASP A 34 -5.00 -5.97 -3.26
N LEU A 35 -5.30 -4.79 -3.82
CA LEU A 35 -6.30 -4.66 -4.87
C LEU A 35 -5.88 -5.37 -6.16
N LEU A 36 -4.62 -5.22 -6.57
CA LEU A 36 -4.07 -5.87 -7.77
C LEU A 36 -4.04 -7.38 -7.61
N LEU A 37 -3.68 -7.89 -6.43
CA LEU A 37 -3.65 -9.31 -6.11
C LEU A 37 -5.04 -9.98 -6.13
N LYS A 38 -6.14 -9.21 -6.04
CA LYS A 38 -7.49 -9.74 -6.24
C LYS A 38 -7.78 -10.10 -7.71
N HIS A 39 -7.00 -9.60 -8.66
CA HIS A 39 -7.22 -9.88 -10.07
C HIS A 39 -6.69 -11.27 -10.45
N PRO A 40 -7.51 -12.18 -11.01
CA PRO A 40 -7.16 -13.60 -11.19
C PRO A 40 -6.02 -13.86 -12.19
N LYS A 41 -5.61 -12.85 -12.96
CA LYS A 41 -4.47 -12.93 -13.90
C LYS A 41 -3.17 -12.35 -13.34
N ILE A 42 -3.16 -11.82 -12.12
CA ILE A 42 -1.99 -11.22 -11.48
C ILE A 42 -1.45 -12.24 -10.48
N LEU A 43 -0.20 -12.68 -10.69
CA LEU A 43 0.48 -13.60 -9.77
C LEU A 43 1.03 -12.87 -8.53
N GLN A 44 1.68 -11.73 -8.76
CA GLN A 44 2.25 -10.85 -7.74
C GLN A 44 2.22 -9.39 -8.22
N ALA A 45 2.17 -8.45 -7.28
CA ALA A 45 2.20 -7.00 -7.53
C ALA A 45 3.02 -6.30 -6.44
N ALA A 46 3.64 -5.16 -6.80
CA ALA A 46 4.33 -4.25 -5.90
C ALA A 46 4.23 -2.83 -6.48
N VAL A 47 3.70 -1.89 -5.70
CA VAL A 47 3.50 -0.50 -6.09
C VAL A 47 4.61 0.37 -5.49
N ILE A 48 5.22 1.19 -6.34
CA ILE A 48 6.29 2.11 -5.95
C ILE A 48 6.01 3.51 -6.48
N GLY A 49 6.48 4.52 -5.76
CA GLY A 49 6.47 5.90 -6.23
C GLY A 49 7.62 6.13 -7.20
N ILE A 50 7.37 6.92 -8.25
CA ILE A 50 8.40 7.45 -9.14
C ILE A 50 8.32 8.98 -9.10
N PRO A 51 9.46 9.70 -9.16
CA PRO A 51 9.44 11.16 -9.22
C PRO A 51 8.68 11.66 -10.45
N ASP A 52 7.83 12.66 -10.28
CA ASP A 52 7.04 13.26 -11.36
C ASP A 52 6.99 14.80 -11.22
N GLU A 53 7.23 15.53 -12.30
CA GLU A 53 7.31 17.00 -12.25
C GLU A 53 5.98 17.68 -11.89
N LYS A 54 4.85 17.04 -12.17
CA LYS A 54 3.51 17.57 -11.90
C LYS A 54 2.98 17.09 -10.55
N TRP A 55 3.30 15.86 -10.18
CA TRP A 55 2.68 15.17 -9.06
C TRP A 55 3.61 14.93 -7.86
N GLY A 56 4.89 15.31 -7.94
CA GLY A 56 5.87 15.12 -6.87
C GLY A 56 6.63 13.80 -7.02
#